data_AF-D7G1Q9-F1
#
_entry.id   AF-D7G1Q9-F1
#
_cell.length_a   1.000
_cell.length_b   1.000
_cell.length_c   1.000
_cell.angle_alpha   90.00
_cell.angle_beta   90.00
_cell.angle_gamma   90.00
#
_symmetry.space_group_name_H-M   'P 1'
#
loop_
_entity.id
_entity.type
_entity.pdbx_description
1 polymer ?
#
loop_
_entity_poly.entity_id
_entity_poly.type
_entity_poly.pdbx_seq_one_letter_code
_entity_poly.pdbx_strand_id
1 'polypeptide(L)'
;MYTKGLSSLALLLMPGTCHGLIETCDDLLAAFEQTQTEDVVVEMHPFADIECDTFTNMTMTSNTLTLFWETNVIFEGDEEAELMVDGGAVYVGEGSTVRFLNDVQMRDVVIINERDEDSDFASFVRSGGCVWTAGYFRVDGEATFTGCDIIGAGESPPGPGGAVYVGETGSVLFNEGVTITETSITDDFGGKGGGIYNLGKVNIKGDSRFEEISASAGVAIYNGEGATFNFRNGAGAFFRDLNNRDSEGSALVNLGFFKFSGPAFFFDAELPVIVAMDNSETILSEDSAFWTWDESPGDALTVNEGADFTLPDSVTFVGFD
;
A
#
# COMPACT_ATOMS: atom_id res chain seq x y z
N MET A 1 -33.61 -42.24 6.91
CA MET A 1 -34.36 -41.00 7.18
C MET A 1 -33.77 -40.42 8.46
N TYR A 2 -32.63 -39.74 8.33
CA TYR A 2 -32.00 -39.00 9.43
C TYR A 2 -32.31 -37.54 9.17
N THR A 3 -33.20 -36.98 9.98
CA THR A 3 -33.44 -35.55 10.08
C THR A 3 -32.16 -34.89 10.59
N LYS A 4 -31.44 -34.18 9.71
CA LYS A 4 -30.42 -33.21 10.10
C LYS A 4 -31.12 -32.15 10.96
N GLY A 5 -30.68 -32.04 12.21
CA GLY A 5 -31.09 -30.95 13.08
C GLY A 5 -30.57 -29.63 12.51
N LEU A 6 -31.46 -28.65 12.46
CA LEU A 6 -31.12 -27.25 12.22
C LEU A 6 -30.09 -26.82 13.27
N SER A 7 -28.88 -26.50 12.84
CA SER A 7 -27.95 -25.69 13.64
C SER A 7 -28.52 -24.27 13.68
N SER A 8 -28.45 -23.66 14.85
CA SER A 8 -29.10 -22.40 15.23
C SER A 8 -28.44 -21.19 14.59
N LEU A 9 -28.76 -20.94 13.33
CA LEU A 9 -28.55 -19.65 12.70
C LEU A 9 -29.64 -18.68 13.21
N ALA A 10 -29.30 -17.80 14.15
CA ALA A 10 -30.17 -16.69 14.55
C ALA A 10 -29.77 -15.41 13.81
N LEU A 11 -29.77 -15.45 12.47
CA LEU A 11 -29.62 -14.26 11.64
C LEU A 11 -30.88 -13.44 11.77
N LEU A 12 -30.77 -12.28 12.43
CA LEU A 12 -31.87 -11.34 12.56
C LEU A 12 -31.90 -10.50 11.29
N LEU A 13 -32.82 -10.84 10.39
CA LEU A 13 -33.09 -10.06 9.19
C LEU A 13 -33.80 -8.76 9.59
N MET A 14 -33.06 -7.66 9.62
CA MET A 14 -33.64 -6.32 9.54
C MET A 14 -33.59 -5.86 8.08
N PRO A 15 -34.62 -5.18 7.56
CA PRO A 15 -34.59 -4.71 6.18
C PRO A 15 -33.42 -3.74 5.97
N GLY A 16 -32.43 -4.17 5.18
CA GLY A 16 -31.29 -3.36 4.75
C GLY A 16 -29.93 -3.73 5.36
N THR A 17 -29.88 -4.50 6.45
CA THR A 17 -28.62 -4.97 7.03
C THR A 17 -28.82 -6.30 7.76
N CYS A 18 -27.97 -7.27 7.47
CA CYS A 18 -28.03 -8.59 8.09
C CYS A 18 -27.01 -8.67 9.23
N HIS A 19 -27.48 -8.95 10.45
CA HIS A 19 -26.63 -9.07 11.64
C HIS A 19 -26.55 -10.53 12.11
N GLY A 20 -25.34 -11.06 12.26
CA GLY A 20 -25.11 -12.45 12.67
C GLY A 20 -23.89 -12.62 13.56
N LEU A 21 -23.98 -13.55 14.52
CA LEU A 21 -22.84 -14.00 15.30
C LEU A 21 -22.15 -15.15 14.54
N ILE A 22 -20.84 -15.04 14.29
CA ILE A 22 -20.06 -16.06 13.61
C ILE A 22 -19.36 -16.93 14.65
N GLU A 23 -19.75 -18.20 14.71
CA GLU A 23 -19.19 -19.20 15.64
C GLU A 23 -18.50 -20.35 14.91
N THR A 24 -18.85 -20.58 13.63
CA THR A 24 -18.35 -21.69 12.82
C THR A 24 -17.96 -21.24 11.40
N CYS A 25 -17.25 -22.11 10.69
CA CYS A 25 -16.90 -21.88 9.29
C CYS A 25 -18.13 -21.75 8.39
N ASP A 26 -19.17 -22.55 8.64
CA ASP A 26 -20.40 -22.50 7.87
C ASP A 26 -21.13 -21.15 8.06
N ASP A 27 -21.07 -20.56 9.26
CA ASP A 27 -21.64 -19.23 9.52
C ASP A 27 -20.90 -18.15 8.71
N LEU A 28 -19.57 -18.29 8.63
CA LEU A 28 -18.72 -17.38 7.86
C LEU A 28 -18.99 -17.50 6.35
N LEU A 29 -19.07 -18.72 5.82
CA LEU A 29 -19.41 -18.97 4.42
C LEU A 29 -20.81 -18.44 4.09
N ALA A 30 -21.77 -18.63 4.98
CA ALA A 30 -23.12 -18.11 4.81
C ALA A 30 -23.16 -16.57 4.83
N ALA A 31 -22.39 -15.93 5.70
CA ALA A 31 -22.26 -14.47 5.70
C ALA A 31 -21.61 -13.98 4.39
N PHE A 32 -20.58 -14.67 3.89
CA PHE A 32 -19.92 -14.33 2.62
C PHE A 32 -20.81 -14.55 1.38
N GLU A 33 -21.69 -15.55 1.40
CA GLU A 33 -22.70 -15.70 0.34
C GLU A 33 -23.72 -14.56 0.39
N GLN A 34 -24.08 -14.08 1.59
CA GLN A 34 -25.07 -13.01 1.75
C GLN A 34 -24.55 -11.63 1.31
N THR A 35 -23.24 -11.37 1.43
CA THR A 35 -22.65 -10.09 0.96
C THR A 35 -22.81 -9.86 -0.53
N GLN A 36 -23.12 -10.89 -1.33
CA GLN A 36 -23.45 -10.73 -2.75
C GLN A 36 -24.76 -9.98 -2.99
N THR A 37 -25.62 -9.87 -1.97
CA THR A 37 -26.98 -9.34 -2.12
C THR A 37 -27.35 -8.25 -1.11
N GLU A 38 -26.64 -8.15 0.01
CA GLU A 38 -26.91 -7.17 1.06
C GLU A 38 -25.67 -6.90 1.93
N ASP A 39 -25.66 -5.77 2.64
CA ASP A 39 -24.62 -5.47 3.61
C ASP A 39 -24.76 -6.37 4.84
N VAL A 40 -23.69 -7.11 5.16
CA VAL A 40 -23.65 -8.03 6.30
C VAL A 40 -22.70 -7.49 7.36
N VAL A 41 -23.24 -7.28 8.57
CA VAL A 41 -22.45 -6.92 9.76
C VAL A 41 -22.33 -8.17 10.63
N VAL A 42 -21.14 -8.73 10.69
CA VAL A 42 -20.86 -9.90 11.51
C VAL A 42 -20.21 -9.52 12.82
N GLU A 43 -20.75 -10.02 13.92
CA GLU A 43 -20.06 -10.05 15.21
C GLU A 43 -19.41 -11.43 15.32
N MET A 44 -18.11 -11.50 15.61
CA MET A 44 -17.44 -12.77 15.87
C MET A 44 -17.33 -12.97 17.39
N HIS A 45 -17.46 -14.21 17.86
CA HIS A 45 -17.30 -14.47 19.29
C HIS A 45 -15.82 -14.28 19.71
N PRO A 46 -15.49 -13.46 20.73
CA PRO A 46 -14.12 -12.95 20.97
C PRO A 46 -13.05 -13.95 21.43
N PHE A 47 -13.27 -15.26 21.33
CA PHE A 47 -12.35 -16.30 21.83
C PHE A 47 -12.43 -17.61 21.03
N ALA A 48 -12.90 -17.57 19.78
CA ALA A 48 -12.97 -18.75 18.92
C ALA A 48 -11.98 -18.59 17.76
N ASP A 49 -11.09 -19.56 17.60
CA ASP A 49 -10.41 -19.77 16.32
C ASP A 49 -11.40 -20.49 15.40
N ILE A 50 -11.63 -19.95 14.20
CA ILE A 50 -12.45 -20.58 13.18
C ILE A 50 -11.50 -21.11 12.11
N GLU A 51 -11.33 -22.43 12.09
CA GLU A 51 -10.63 -23.12 11.00
C GLU A 51 -11.65 -23.41 9.88
N CYS A 52 -11.34 -22.97 8.67
CA CYS A 52 -12.13 -23.24 7.49
C CYS A 52 -11.27 -23.98 6.47
N ASP A 53 -11.76 -25.10 5.91
CA ASP A 53 -11.04 -25.80 4.82
C ASP A 53 -10.82 -24.88 3.59
N THR A 54 -11.64 -23.84 3.44
CA THR A 54 -11.55 -22.80 2.41
C THR A 54 -10.76 -21.55 2.85
N PHE A 55 -10.63 -21.29 4.16
CA PHE A 55 -9.90 -20.16 4.74
C PHE A 55 -8.99 -20.69 5.86
N THR A 56 -7.68 -20.78 5.60
CA THR A 56 -6.81 -21.68 6.37
C THR A 56 -6.75 -21.44 7.87
N ASN A 57 -6.82 -20.21 8.36
CA ASN A 57 -7.09 -19.92 9.78
C ASN A 57 -7.63 -18.49 9.94
N MET A 58 -8.59 -18.28 10.84
CA MET A 58 -9.03 -16.96 11.27
C MET A 58 -9.00 -16.91 12.80
N THR A 59 -8.12 -16.05 13.34
CA THR A 59 -8.00 -15.86 14.80
C THR A 59 -8.44 -14.46 15.15
N MET A 60 -9.45 -14.35 16.01
CA MET A 60 -9.89 -13.07 16.57
C MET A 60 -9.59 -12.99 18.06
N THR A 61 -8.75 -12.04 18.46
CA THR A 61 -8.48 -11.74 19.87
C THR A 61 -8.99 -10.35 20.22
N SER A 62 -10.14 -10.26 20.90
CA SER A 62 -10.87 -9.09 21.43
C SER A 62 -11.04 -7.81 20.56
N ASN A 63 -10.09 -7.41 19.71
CA ASN A 63 -10.10 -6.25 18.80
C ASN A 63 -9.28 -6.47 17.50
N THR A 64 -8.74 -7.68 17.26
CA THR A 64 -7.87 -7.94 16.10
C THR A 64 -8.41 -9.14 15.33
N LEU A 65 -8.83 -8.93 14.09
CA LEU A 65 -9.10 -9.99 13.11
C LEU A 65 -7.79 -10.34 12.42
N THR A 66 -7.30 -11.57 12.59
CA THR A 66 -6.14 -12.09 11.86
C THR A 66 -6.63 -13.12 10.84
N LEU A 67 -6.37 -12.85 9.56
CA LEU A 67 -6.67 -13.74 8.45
C LEU A 67 -5.39 -14.46 8.02
N PHE A 68 -5.41 -15.78 7.92
CA PHE A 68 -4.27 -16.59 7.48
C PHE A 68 -4.59 -17.33 6.16
N TRP A 69 -3.78 -17.06 5.14
CA TRP A 69 -3.77 -17.80 3.89
C TRP A 69 -2.49 -18.62 3.75
N GLU A 70 -2.60 -19.94 3.70
CA GLU A 70 -1.48 -20.86 3.42
C GLU A 70 -1.25 -21.08 1.92
N THR A 71 -1.96 -20.36 1.06
CA THR A 71 -1.78 -20.37 -0.39
C THR A 71 -1.44 -18.96 -0.90
N ASN A 72 -0.96 -18.88 -2.15
CA ASN A 72 -0.74 -17.61 -2.81
C ASN A 72 -2.08 -16.90 -3.01
N VAL A 73 -2.13 -15.61 -2.64
CA VAL A 73 -3.35 -14.80 -2.75
C VAL A 73 -3.21 -13.83 -3.92
N ILE A 74 -4.24 -13.79 -4.77
CA ILE A 74 -4.31 -12.86 -5.90
C ILE A 74 -5.59 -12.03 -5.73
N PHE A 75 -5.44 -10.71 -5.66
CA PHE A 75 -6.53 -9.75 -5.78
C PHE A 75 -6.46 -9.16 -7.19
N GLU A 76 -7.54 -9.28 -7.93
CA GLU A 76 -7.68 -8.74 -9.28
C GLU A 76 -8.81 -7.71 -9.21
N GLY A 77 -8.49 -6.47 -9.55
CA GLY A 77 -9.49 -5.41 -9.66
C GLY A 77 -10.37 -5.63 -10.89
N ASP A 78 -11.56 -5.02 -10.83
CA ASP A 78 -12.43 -4.88 -11.99
C ASP A 78 -12.37 -3.40 -12.39
N GLU A 79 -12.04 -3.13 -13.66
CA GLU A 79 -11.95 -1.77 -14.20
C GLU A 79 -13.28 -0.99 -14.04
N GLU A 80 -14.40 -1.68 -13.81
CA GLU A 80 -15.73 -1.09 -13.62
C GLU A 80 -16.10 -0.81 -12.14
N ALA A 81 -15.24 -1.11 -11.16
CA ALA A 81 -15.55 -0.94 -9.74
C ALA A 81 -15.32 0.51 -9.25
N GLU A 82 -16.27 1.40 -9.52
CA GLU A 82 -16.17 2.85 -9.29
C GLU A 82 -16.18 3.29 -7.79
N LEU A 83 -16.42 2.39 -6.81
CA LEU A 83 -16.84 2.80 -5.46
C LEU A 83 -16.11 2.11 -4.29
N MET A 84 -14.78 2.01 -4.34
CA MET A 84 -14.01 1.51 -3.18
C MET A 84 -13.75 2.63 -2.16
N VAL A 85 -14.04 2.38 -0.88
CA VAL A 85 -13.72 3.28 0.25
C VAL A 85 -12.33 2.91 0.75
N ASP A 86 -11.37 3.85 0.69
CA ASP A 86 -9.96 3.75 1.17
C ASP A 86 -9.30 2.35 1.09
N GLY A 87 -8.35 2.15 0.18
CA GLY A 87 -7.79 0.82 -0.07
C GLY A 87 -8.68 0.02 -1.01
N GLY A 88 -8.23 -0.18 -2.25
CA GLY A 88 -9.03 -0.87 -3.26
C GLY A 88 -9.14 -2.37 -3.02
N ALA A 89 -8.02 -3.05 -2.72
CA ALA A 89 -8.04 -4.49 -2.43
C ALA A 89 -8.05 -4.80 -0.93
N VAL A 90 -7.28 -4.05 -0.13
CA VAL A 90 -7.15 -4.32 1.31
C VAL A 90 -7.18 -3.03 2.11
N TYR A 91 -8.14 -2.94 3.03
CA TYR A 91 -8.19 -1.94 4.10
C TYR A 91 -7.85 -2.57 5.45
N VAL A 92 -6.86 -2.02 6.16
CA VAL A 92 -6.48 -2.45 7.51
C VAL A 92 -6.65 -1.29 8.49
N GLY A 93 -7.77 -1.29 9.22
CA GLY A 93 -8.04 -0.27 10.23
C GLY A 93 -7.08 -0.29 11.42
N GLU A 94 -7.07 0.79 12.20
CA GLU A 94 -6.27 0.89 13.42
C GLU A 94 -6.55 -0.28 14.39
N GLY A 95 -5.49 -0.82 15.00
CA GLY A 95 -5.57 -1.97 15.91
C GLY A 95 -5.79 -3.33 15.23
N SER A 96 -6.03 -3.35 13.92
CA SER A 96 -6.21 -4.57 13.13
C SER A 96 -4.88 -5.13 12.62
N THR A 97 -4.86 -6.40 12.21
CA THR A 97 -3.67 -7.05 11.66
C THR A 97 -4.03 -7.97 10.50
N VAL A 98 -3.47 -7.72 9.32
CA VAL A 98 -3.54 -8.62 8.17
C VAL A 98 -2.17 -9.22 7.92
N ARG A 99 -2.10 -10.55 7.77
CA ARG A 99 -0.86 -11.27 7.51
C ARG A 99 -1.02 -12.32 6.42
N PHE A 100 -0.29 -12.15 5.33
CA PHE A 100 -0.14 -13.16 4.29
C PHE A 100 1.09 -14.02 4.59
N LEU A 101 0.91 -15.34 4.67
CA LEU A 101 2.02 -16.27 4.97
C LEU A 101 2.85 -16.65 3.74
N ASN A 102 2.27 -16.46 2.55
CA ASN A 102 2.90 -16.73 1.26
C ASN A 102 2.86 -15.46 0.40
N ASP A 103 3.07 -15.65 -0.90
CA ASP A 103 3.09 -14.56 -1.87
C ASP A 103 1.71 -13.91 -1.99
N VAL A 104 1.71 -12.58 -2.14
CA VAL A 104 0.51 -11.80 -2.44
C VAL A 104 0.71 -11.06 -3.75
N GLN A 105 -0.31 -11.07 -4.60
CA GLN A 105 -0.35 -10.30 -5.83
C GLN A 105 -1.62 -9.47 -5.84
N MET A 106 -1.50 -8.18 -6.15
CA MET A 106 -2.62 -7.28 -6.38
C MET A 106 -2.44 -6.66 -7.75
N ARG A 107 -3.48 -6.76 -8.58
CA ARG A 107 -3.42 -6.38 -9.99
C ARG A 107 -4.63 -5.57 -10.39
N ASP A 108 -4.40 -4.54 -11.20
CA ASP A 108 -5.44 -3.79 -11.92
C ASP A 108 -6.51 -3.21 -10.99
N VAL A 109 -6.08 -2.77 -9.80
CA VAL A 109 -6.96 -2.17 -8.80
C VAL A 109 -6.98 -0.67 -9.03
N VAL A 110 -8.13 -0.15 -9.47
CA VAL A 110 -8.31 1.26 -9.80
C VAL A 110 -9.24 1.92 -8.78
N ILE A 111 -8.81 3.04 -8.21
CA ILE A 111 -9.67 3.93 -7.42
C ILE A 111 -9.95 5.18 -8.23
N ILE A 112 -11.24 5.46 -8.46
CA ILE A 112 -11.68 6.68 -9.13
C ILE A 112 -12.27 7.63 -8.08
N ASN A 113 -11.68 8.81 -7.95
CA ASN A 113 -12.18 9.90 -7.13
C ASN A 113 -13.12 10.77 -7.98
N GLU A 114 -14.37 10.32 -8.11
CA GLU A 114 -15.40 11.10 -8.79
C GLU A 114 -16.14 12.05 -7.85
N ARG A 115 -16.63 13.14 -8.43
CA ARG A 115 -17.60 14.01 -7.76
C ARG A 115 -18.96 13.33 -7.79
N ASP A 116 -19.58 13.19 -6.62
CA ASP A 116 -21.00 12.82 -6.55
C ASP A 116 -21.82 13.94 -7.22
N GLU A 117 -22.52 13.62 -8.32
CA GLU A 117 -23.27 14.58 -9.15
C GLU A 117 -24.34 15.33 -8.34
N ASP A 118 -24.81 14.76 -7.23
CA ASP A 118 -25.82 15.35 -6.34
C ASP A 118 -25.20 16.16 -5.19
N SER A 119 -23.87 16.19 -5.09
CA SER A 119 -23.12 16.85 -4.04
C SER A 119 -22.47 18.13 -4.55
N ASP A 120 -23.01 19.28 -4.12
CA ASP A 120 -22.45 20.58 -4.48
C ASP A 120 -21.02 20.80 -3.93
N PHE A 121 -20.51 19.97 -3.00
CA PHE A 121 -19.23 20.23 -2.30
C PHE A 121 -18.41 19.04 -1.78
N ALA A 122 -18.82 17.77 -1.92
CA ALA A 122 -18.04 16.65 -1.39
C ALA A 122 -17.13 16.05 -2.48
N SER A 123 -15.90 16.54 -2.57
CA SER A 123 -14.82 15.74 -3.16
C SER A 123 -14.39 14.69 -2.13
N PHE A 124 -14.53 13.41 -2.46
CA PHE A 124 -13.98 12.33 -1.66
C PHE A 124 -12.58 12.05 -2.16
N VAL A 125 -11.57 12.57 -1.47
CA VAL A 125 -10.17 12.23 -1.76
C VAL A 125 -9.87 10.90 -1.08
N ARG A 126 -10.01 9.80 -1.83
CA ARG A 126 -9.67 8.46 -1.34
C ARG A 126 -8.18 8.19 -1.50
N SER A 127 -7.60 7.46 -0.56
CA SER A 127 -6.17 7.13 -0.54
C SER A 127 -5.95 5.62 -0.60
N GLY A 128 -4.76 5.19 -1.04
CA GLY A 128 -4.37 3.78 -1.07
C GLY A 128 -5.03 3.02 -2.22
N GLY A 129 -4.39 2.90 -3.39
CA GLY A 129 -4.98 2.21 -4.54
C GLY A 129 -5.14 0.71 -4.28
N CYS A 130 -4.06 -0.05 -4.08
CA CYS A 130 -4.19 -1.47 -3.73
C CYS A 130 -4.40 -1.70 -2.22
N VAL A 131 -3.61 -1.05 -1.37
CA VAL A 131 -3.63 -1.25 0.08
C VAL A 131 -3.74 0.08 0.80
N TRP A 132 -4.61 0.12 1.80
CA TRP A 132 -4.63 1.16 2.82
C TRP A 132 -4.47 0.52 4.20
N THR A 133 -3.59 1.06 5.05
CA THR A 133 -3.41 0.54 6.41
C THR A 133 -3.11 1.61 7.45
N ALA A 134 -3.93 1.64 8.51
CA ALA A 134 -3.64 2.24 9.82
C ALA A 134 -3.39 1.18 10.91
N GLY A 135 -3.52 -0.11 10.57
CA GLY A 135 -3.14 -1.25 11.42
C GLY A 135 -1.80 -1.86 11.01
N TYR A 136 -1.66 -3.17 11.21
CA TYR A 136 -0.47 -3.93 10.84
C TYR A 136 -0.70 -4.78 9.59
N PHE A 137 -0.01 -4.48 8.49
CA PHE A 137 -0.05 -5.25 7.25
C PHE A 137 1.29 -5.98 7.05
N ARG A 138 1.25 -7.28 6.85
CA ARG A 138 2.45 -8.11 6.72
C ARG A 138 2.34 -9.12 5.59
N VAL A 139 3.42 -9.25 4.82
CA VAL A 139 3.60 -10.33 3.84
C VAL A 139 4.87 -11.08 4.17
N ASP A 140 4.73 -12.38 4.38
CA ASP A 140 5.85 -13.29 4.65
C ASP A 140 6.51 -13.81 3.37
N GLY A 141 5.76 -14.00 2.28
CA GLY A 141 6.31 -14.28 0.95
C GLY A 141 6.65 -13.01 0.17
N GLU A 142 6.69 -13.13 -1.15
CA GLU A 142 6.88 -11.99 -2.06
C GLU A 142 5.58 -11.18 -2.22
N ALA A 143 5.67 -9.85 -2.21
CA ALA A 143 4.55 -8.98 -2.50
C ALA A 143 4.70 -8.34 -3.88
N THR A 144 3.66 -8.45 -4.72
CA THR A 144 3.63 -7.82 -6.05
C THR A 144 2.38 -6.95 -6.18
N PHE A 145 2.58 -5.71 -6.60
CA PHE A 145 1.54 -4.72 -6.87
C PHE A 145 1.71 -4.24 -8.31
N THR A 146 0.69 -4.40 -9.15
CA THR A 146 0.73 -4.05 -10.57
C THR A 146 -0.57 -3.33 -10.93
N GLY A 147 -0.55 -2.23 -11.69
CA GLY A 147 -1.79 -1.57 -12.11
C GLY A 147 -2.61 -1.00 -10.94
N CYS A 148 -1.96 -0.53 -9.87
CA CYS A 148 -2.64 0.00 -8.68
C CYS A 148 -2.91 1.51 -8.84
N ASP A 149 -3.90 1.89 -9.63
CA ASP A 149 -4.09 3.27 -10.06
C ASP A 149 -5.03 4.08 -9.15
N ILE A 150 -4.74 5.37 -9.01
CA ILE A 150 -5.67 6.35 -8.45
C ILE A 150 -5.91 7.44 -9.48
N ILE A 151 -7.16 7.61 -9.89
CA ILE A 151 -7.58 8.55 -10.91
C ILE A 151 -8.40 9.66 -10.25
N GLY A 152 -7.97 10.91 -10.42
CA GLY A 152 -8.81 12.07 -10.11
C GLY A 152 -9.75 12.36 -11.28
N ALA A 153 -11.01 12.67 -10.98
CA ALA A 153 -12.00 13.01 -11.99
C ALA A 153 -12.65 14.37 -11.71
N GLY A 154 -12.65 15.25 -12.72
CA GLY A 154 -13.27 16.56 -12.65
C GLY A 154 -12.54 17.54 -11.73
N GLU A 155 -13.18 17.97 -10.65
CA GLU A 155 -12.59 18.86 -9.64
C GLU A 155 -12.09 18.10 -8.39
N SER A 156 -12.19 16.77 -8.40
CA SER A 156 -11.77 15.90 -7.29
C SER A 156 -10.35 15.40 -7.53
N PRO A 157 -9.34 15.91 -6.79
CA PRO A 157 -7.98 15.45 -6.95
C PRO A 157 -7.82 13.99 -6.47
N PRO A 158 -6.87 13.24 -7.03
CA PRO A 158 -6.54 11.92 -6.56
C PRO A 158 -5.90 12.02 -5.17
N GLY A 159 -6.13 11.02 -4.32
CA GLY A 159 -5.42 10.91 -3.06
C GLY A 159 -4.03 10.28 -3.23
N PRO A 160 -3.24 10.26 -2.15
CA PRO A 160 -1.92 9.65 -2.13
C PRO A 160 -1.94 8.11 -2.06
N GLY A 161 -0.78 7.51 -2.31
CA GLY A 161 -0.51 6.09 -2.08
C GLY A 161 -1.08 5.20 -3.18
N GLY A 162 -0.50 5.24 -4.39
CA GLY A 162 -1.00 4.48 -5.54
C GLY A 162 -1.07 2.97 -5.25
N ALA A 163 0.04 2.31 -4.93
CA ALA A 163 -0.02 0.91 -4.51
C ALA A 163 -0.34 0.78 -3.01
N VAL A 164 0.39 1.47 -2.14
CA VAL A 164 0.26 1.31 -0.68
C VAL A 164 0.19 2.66 0.02
N TYR A 165 -0.86 2.85 0.81
CA TYR A 165 -0.97 3.93 1.79
C TYR A 165 -0.80 3.40 3.21
N VAL A 166 0.11 4.00 3.97
CA VAL A 166 0.36 3.68 5.38
C VAL A 166 0.06 4.91 6.22
N GLY A 167 -1.03 4.86 6.99
CA GLY A 167 -1.41 5.91 7.94
C GLY A 167 -0.43 6.04 9.11
N GLU A 168 -0.57 7.09 9.91
CA GLU A 168 0.34 7.44 11.02
C GLU A 168 0.50 6.31 12.05
N THR A 169 -0.57 5.59 12.35
CA THR A 169 -0.58 4.44 13.26
C THR A 169 -0.25 3.11 12.55
N GLY A 170 -0.16 3.15 11.22
CA GLY A 170 0.05 1.99 10.37
C GLY A 170 1.47 1.46 10.42
N SER A 171 1.60 0.15 10.25
CA SER A 171 2.89 -0.51 10.07
C SER A 171 2.82 -1.57 8.98
N VAL A 172 3.81 -1.57 8.10
CA VAL A 172 3.98 -2.54 7.02
C VAL A 172 5.29 -3.33 7.21
N LEU A 173 5.23 -4.63 6.93
CA LEU A 173 6.40 -5.49 6.85
C LEU A 173 6.34 -6.40 5.62
N PHE A 174 7.34 -6.27 4.74
CA PHE A 174 7.61 -7.20 3.64
C PHE A 174 8.86 -8.02 3.97
N ASN A 175 8.72 -9.34 4.11
CA ASN A 175 9.86 -10.20 4.51
C ASN A 175 10.75 -10.63 3.34
N GLU A 176 10.18 -11.00 2.19
CA GLU A 176 10.96 -11.43 1.02
C GLU A 176 11.15 -10.34 -0.04
N GLY A 177 10.62 -9.13 0.23
CA GLY A 177 10.73 -7.98 -0.67
C GLY A 177 9.38 -7.55 -1.21
N VAL A 178 9.41 -6.56 -2.11
CA VAL A 178 8.20 -6.04 -2.76
C VAL A 178 8.53 -5.55 -4.17
N THR A 179 7.69 -5.91 -5.12
CA THR A 179 7.70 -5.38 -6.49
C THR A 179 6.46 -4.51 -6.69
N ILE A 180 6.65 -3.27 -7.11
CA ILE A 180 5.58 -2.35 -7.49
C ILE A 180 5.84 -1.89 -8.91
N THR A 181 4.86 -2.09 -9.79
CA THR A 181 5.01 -1.73 -11.20
C THR A 181 3.72 -1.22 -11.83
N GLU A 182 3.85 -0.53 -12.97
CA GLU A 182 2.72 -0.06 -13.79
C GLU A 182 1.66 0.66 -12.94
N THR A 183 2.11 1.58 -12.08
CA THR A 183 1.25 2.22 -11.09
C THR A 183 1.21 3.72 -11.32
N SER A 184 0.04 4.33 -11.32
CA SER A 184 -0.12 5.74 -11.61
C SER A 184 -1.08 6.44 -10.67
N ILE A 185 -0.73 7.68 -10.32
CA ILE A 185 -1.68 8.63 -9.76
C ILE A 185 -1.89 9.74 -10.77
N THR A 186 -3.11 9.82 -11.31
CA THR A 186 -3.40 10.59 -12.53
C THR A 186 -4.40 11.71 -12.28
N ASP A 187 -3.92 12.97 -12.25
CA ASP A 187 -4.67 14.23 -12.45
C ASP A 187 -3.69 15.44 -12.45
N ASP A 188 -4.17 16.63 -12.84
CA ASP A 188 -3.48 17.92 -12.86
C ASP A 188 -3.08 18.44 -11.47
N PHE A 189 -3.70 17.92 -10.40
CA PHE A 189 -3.43 18.32 -9.01
C PHE A 189 -2.54 17.35 -8.23
N GLY A 190 -2.18 16.21 -8.84
CA GLY A 190 -1.10 15.34 -8.39
C GLY A 190 -1.27 14.62 -7.04
N GLY A 191 -1.21 13.29 -7.04
CA GLY A 191 -1.07 12.52 -5.79
C GLY A 191 0.38 12.14 -5.52
N LYS A 192 0.71 11.96 -4.23
CA LYS A 192 2.06 11.65 -3.74
C LYS A 192 2.22 10.16 -3.45
N GLY A 193 3.43 9.62 -3.59
CA GLY A 193 3.70 8.23 -3.23
C GLY A 193 2.99 7.25 -4.16
N GLY A 194 3.26 7.32 -5.46
CA GLY A 194 2.68 6.40 -6.46
C GLY A 194 2.89 4.93 -6.08
N GLY A 195 4.11 4.56 -5.65
CA GLY A 195 4.33 3.25 -5.05
C GLY A 195 3.83 3.20 -3.61
N ILE A 196 4.58 3.80 -2.69
CA ILE A 196 4.28 3.79 -1.25
C ILE A 196 4.20 5.21 -0.71
N TYR A 197 3.06 5.56 -0.12
CA TYR A 197 2.90 6.75 0.71
C TYR A 197 2.90 6.34 2.19
N ASN A 198 3.91 6.79 2.94
CA ASN A 198 4.12 6.37 4.32
C ASN A 198 4.07 7.53 5.31
N LEU A 199 3.13 7.48 6.25
CA LEU A 199 3.08 8.33 7.45
C LEU A 199 3.40 7.57 8.73
N GLY A 200 3.44 6.24 8.67
CA GLY A 200 3.71 5.36 9.80
C GLY A 200 5.07 4.68 9.67
N LYS A 201 5.07 3.35 9.63
CA LYS A 201 6.29 2.55 9.62
C LYS A 201 6.32 1.49 8.53
N VAL A 202 7.31 1.53 7.66
CA VAL A 202 7.55 0.50 6.63
C VAL A 202 8.89 -0.19 6.87
N ASN A 203 8.90 -1.52 6.78
CA ASN A 203 10.13 -2.31 6.81
C ASN A 203 10.12 -3.33 5.68
N ILE A 204 11.22 -3.38 4.93
CA ILE A 204 11.45 -4.33 3.84
C ILE A 204 12.72 -5.11 4.16
N LYS A 205 12.67 -6.44 4.12
CA LYS A 205 13.83 -7.30 4.44
C LYS A 205 14.42 -8.04 3.24
N GLY A 206 13.69 -8.16 2.14
CA GLY A 206 14.18 -8.71 0.88
C GLY A 206 14.34 -7.64 -0.19
N ASP A 207 14.88 -8.01 -1.33
CA ASP A 207 15.16 -7.08 -2.42
C ASP A 207 13.86 -6.56 -3.05
N SER A 208 13.84 -5.28 -3.43
CA SER A 208 12.65 -4.63 -3.97
C SER A 208 12.87 -4.01 -5.34
N ARG A 209 11.76 -3.81 -6.04
CA ARG A 209 11.70 -3.26 -7.39
C ARG A 209 10.54 -2.27 -7.50
N PHE A 210 10.81 -1.09 -8.01
CA PHE A 210 9.86 -0.01 -8.26
C PHE A 210 10.06 0.46 -9.69
N GLU A 211 9.13 0.12 -10.59
CA GLU A 211 9.30 0.34 -12.02
C GLU A 211 8.04 0.90 -12.67
N GLU A 212 8.17 1.84 -13.61
CA GLU A 212 7.03 2.32 -14.40
C GLU A 212 5.94 2.93 -13.50
N ILE A 213 6.35 3.82 -12.62
CA ILE A 213 5.46 4.50 -11.66
C ILE A 213 5.35 5.98 -12.04
N SER A 214 4.14 6.55 -11.94
CA SER A 214 3.90 7.99 -12.16
C SER A 214 3.13 8.63 -11.01
N ALA A 215 3.62 9.76 -10.50
CA ALA A 215 2.97 10.56 -9.46
C ALA A 215 3.50 12.01 -9.49
N SER A 216 2.98 12.90 -8.64
CA SER A 216 3.50 14.27 -8.55
C SER A 216 4.75 14.41 -7.69
N ALA A 217 4.86 13.64 -6.60
CA ALA A 217 5.99 13.71 -5.69
C ALA A 217 6.25 12.36 -5.02
N GLY A 218 7.52 12.05 -4.78
CA GLY A 218 7.95 10.79 -4.19
C GLY A 218 7.37 9.61 -4.95
N VAL A 219 7.61 9.57 -6.27
CA VAL A 219 6.85 8.71 -7.20
C VAL A 219 6.88 7.25 -6.78
N ALA A 220 8.07 6.69 -6.53
CA ALA A 220 8.14 5.36 -5.92
C ALA A 220 7.82 5.40 -4.42
N ILE A 221 8.43 6.32 -3.66
CA ILE A 221 8.24 6.42 -2.21
C ILE A 221 8.09 7.87 -1.77
N TYR A 222 7.02 8.14 -1.02
CA TYR A 222 6.86 9.35 -0.22
C TYR A 222 6.87 8.97 1.27
N ASN A 223 7.88 9.42 2.02
CA ASN A 223 8.00 9.19 3.45
C ASN A 223 7.74 10.50 4.22
N GLY A 224 6.60 10.57 4.89
CA GLY A 224 6.12 11.76 5.60
C GLY A 224 6.86 12.06 6.90
N GLU A 225 6.47 13.18 7.52
CA GLU A 225 7.08 13.66 8.75
C GLU A 225 6.85 12.66 9.90
N GLY A 226 7.90 12.39 10.69
CA GLY A 226 7.86 11.41 11.78
C GLY A 226 7.78 9.94 11.34
N ALA A 227 7.60 9.66 10.04
CA ALA A 227 7.50 8.32 9.51
C ALA A 227 8.86 7.62 9.45
N THR A 228 8.85 6.28 9.53
CA THR A 228 10.07 5.45 9.45
C THR A 228 10.01 4.49 8.28
N PHE A 229 10.96 4.57 7.34
CA PHE A 229 11.08 3.64 6.23
C PHE A 229 12.46 2.97 6.26
N ASN A 230 12.48 1.63 6.30
CA ASN A 230 13.73 0.88 6.43
C ASN A 230 13.79 -0.31 5.47
N PHE A 231 14.79 -0.31 4.60
CA PHE A 231 15.36 -1.55 4.10
C PHE A 231 16.24 -2.15 5.19
N ARG A 232 16.12 -3.45 5.44
CA ARG A 232 16.79 -4.16 6.53
C ARG A 232 17.58 -5.34 6.02
N ASN A 233 18.52 -5.82 6.83
CA ASN A 233 19.26 -7.06 6.60
C ASN A 233 20.04 -7.11 5.27
N GLY A 234 20.43 -5.96 4.72
CA GLY A 234 21.13 -5.90 3.44
C GLY A 234 20.19 -5.90 2.23
N ALA A 235 18.87 -5.75 2.43
CA ALA A 235 17.91 -5.58 1.35
C ALA A 235 18.29 -4.42 0.43
N GLY A 236 18.39 -4.72 -0.85
CA GLY A 236 18.60 -3.75 -1.92
C GLY A 236 17.28 -3.26 -2.53
N ALA A 237 17.40 -2.25 -3.38
CA ALA A 237 16.26 -1.71 -4.11
C ALA A 237 16.65 -1.29 -5.52
N PHE A 238 15.75 -1.53 -6.47
CA PHE A 238 15.89 -1.14 -7.86
C PHE A 238 14.75 -0.21 -8.24
N PHE A 239 15.09 0.97 -8.76
CA PHE A 239 14.17 2.02 -9.16
C PHE A 239 14.37 2.32 -10.63
N ARG A 240 13.30 2.29 -11.43
CA ARG A 240 13.42 2.56 -12.86
C ARG A 240 12.16 3.17 -13.49
N ASP A 241 12.35 3.97 -14.52
CA ASP A 241 11.27 4.53 -15.35
C ASP A 241 10.22 5.23 -14.47
N LEU A 242 10.70 6.16 -13.62
CA LEU A 242 9.87 6.88 -12.64
C LEU A 242 9.56 8.30 -13.14
N ASN A 243 8.27 8.57 -13.38
CA ASN A 243 7.79 9.82 -13.95
C ASN A 243 7.22 10.77 -12.88
N ASN A 244 7.89 11.90 -12.71
CA ASN A 244 7.66 12.89 -11.68
C ASN A 244 7.13 14.20 -12.28
N ARG A 245 5.83 14.45 -12.13
CA ARG A 245 5.16 15.57 -12.81
C ARG A 245 5.50 16.94 -12.23
N ASP A 246 5.77 17.03 -10.93
CA ASP A 246 6.01 18.31 -10.25
C ASP A 246 7.49 18.53 -9.89
N SER A 247 8.39 17.65 -10.34
CA SER A 247 9.82 17.72 -10.03
C SER A 247 10.14 17.64 -8.53
N GLU A 248 9.32 16.93 -7.74
CA GLU A 248 9.51 16.70 -6.31
C GLU A 248 9.90 15.24 -6.02
N GLY A 249 11.09 14.81 -6.44
CA GLY A 249 11.63 13.48 -6.15
C GLY A 249 10.95 12.32 -6.88
N SER A 250 11.57 11.77 -7.93
CA SER A 250 11.03 10.61 -8.64
C SER A 250 11.13 9.32 -7.81
N ALA A 251 12.29 9.00 -7.24
CA ALA A 251 12.41 7.79 -6.42
C ALA A 251 11.93 8.01 -4.99
N LEU A 252 12.37 9.09 -4.35
CA LEU A 252 12.13 9.31 -2.93
C LEU A 252 11.93 10.79 -2.60
N VAL A 253 10.86 11.07 -1.84
CA VAL A 253 10.76 12.27 -1.00
C VAL A 253 10.75 11.84 0.45
N ASN A 254 11.62 12.42 1.27
CA ASN A 254 11.75 12.08 2.68
C ASN A 254 11.60 13.30 3.59
N LEU A 255 10.63 13.24 4.50
CA LEU A 255 10.38 14.19 5.59
C LEU A 255 10.60 13.55 6.98
N GLY A 256 10.93 12.25 7.02
CA GLY A 256 11.10 11.47 8.23
C GLY A 256 12.45 10.76 8.27
N PHE A 257 12.46 9.54 8.81
CA PHE A 257 13.65 8.68 8.79
C PHE A 257 13.56 7.68 7.63
N PHE A 258 14.58 7.67 6.78
CA PHE A 258 14.72 6.74 5.67
C PHE A 258 16.11 6.09 5.68
N LYS A 259 16.16 4.76 5.51
CA LYS A 259 17.42 4.03 5.43
C LYS A 259 17.40 2.90 4.40
N PHE A 260 18.40 2.90 3.52
CA PHE A 260 18.82 1.72 2.78
C PHE A 260 19.84 0.89 3.60
N SER A 261 19.72 -0.44 3.57
CA SER A 261 20.70 -1.33 4.23
C SER A 261 21.55 -2.15 3.27
N GLY A 262 21.06 -2.37 2.05
CA GLY A 262 21.82 -2.86 0.90
C GLY A 262 21.71 -1.88 -0.27
N PRO A 263 22.41 -2.12 -1.38
CA PRO A 263 22.55 -1.18 -2.50
C PRO A 263 21.21 -0.73 -3.08
N ALA A 264 21.11 0.56 -3.42
CA ALA A 264 19.98 1.11 -4.16
C ALA A 264 20.43 1.57 -5.55
N PHE A 265 19.72 1.12 -6.58
CA PHE A 265 20.04 1.43 -7.97
C PHE A 265 18.91 2.23 -8.61
N PHE A 266 19.24 3.39 -9.16
CA PHE A 266 18.29 4.31 -9.78
C PHE A 266 18.65 4.45 -11.26
N PHE A 267 17.76 4.04 -12.16
CA PHE A 267 17.94 4.09 -13.61
C PHE A 267 16.79 4.86 -14.24
N ASP A 268 17.04 5.86 -15.07
CA ASP A 268 15.95 6.56 -15.79
C ASP A 268 14.84 7.07 -14.87
N ALA A 269 15.25 7.55 -13.69
CA ALA A 269 14.39 8.21 -12.73
C ALA A 269 14.48 9.72 -13.00
N GLU A 270 13.34 10.38 -13.24
CA GLU A 270 13.31 11.81 -13.54
C GLU A 270 13.91 12.65 -12.39
N LEU A 271 14.62 13.72 -12.73
CA LEU A 271 15.29 14.54 -11.73
C LEU A 271 14.33 15.51 -11.03
N PRO A 272 14.51 15.79 -9.73
CA PRO A 272 15.47 15.15 -8.82
C PRO A 272 15.08 13.72 -8.46
N VAL A 273 16.07 12.85 -8.20
CA VAL A 273 15.81 11.43 -7.87
C VAL A 273 15.42 11.27 -6.40
N ILE A 274 16.20 11.88 -5.50
CA ILE A 274 15.94 11.87 -4.07
C ILE A 274 15.87 13.31 -3.55
N VAL A 275 14.83 13.60 -2.76
CA VAL A 275 14.66 14.87 -2.05
C VAL A 275 14.58 14.59 -0.55
N ALA A 276 15.52 15.14 0.22
CA ALA A 276 15.53 15.11 1.67
C ALA A 276 15.13 16.48 2.23
N MET A 277 14.02 16.53 2.96
CA MET A 277 13.42 17.74 3.48
C MET A 277 13.91 18.06 4.90
N ASP A 278 13.64 19.28 5.37
CA ASP A 278 14.06 19.77 6.67
C ASP A 278 13.69 18.80 7.81
N ASN A 279 14.63 18.58 8.75
CA ASN A 279 14.49 17.66 9.88
C ASN A 279 14.34 16.16 9.52
N SER A 280 14.52 15.79 8.25
CA SER A 280 14.60 14.38 7.84
C SER A 280 16.00 13.80 8.05
N GLU A 281 16.08 12.48 8.13
CA GLU A 281 17.34 11.73 8.09
C GLU A 281 17.25 10.71 6.94
N THR A 282 18.18 10.80 6.00
CA THR A 282 18.28 9.86 4.86
C THR A 282 19.66 9.21 4.86
N ILE A 283 19.69 7.88 4.91
CA ILE A 283 20.93 7.11 4.89
C ILE A 283 20.96 6.23 3.64
N LEU A 284 21.90 6.52 2.73
CA LEU A 284 22.21 5.63 1.61
C LEU A 284 23.19 4.53 2.04
N SER A 285 23.14 3.41 1.33
CA SER A 285 24.03 2.27 1.52
C SER A 285 25.20 2.33 0.53
N GLU A 286 26.29 1.68 0.90
CA GLU A 286 27.43 1.47 0.01
C GLU A 286 26.99 0.83 -1.31
N ASP A 287 27.72 1.16 -2.37
CA ASP A 287 27.53 0.63 -3.73
C ASP A 287 26.19 0.98 -4.38
N SER A 288 25.45 1.93 -3.80
CA SER A 288 24.30 2.56 -4.45
C SER A 288 24.76 3.35 -5.68
N ALA A 289 23.90 3.42 -6.69
CA ALA A 289 24.25 4.11 -7.92
C ALA A 289 23.07 4.76 -8.62
N PHE A 290 23.36 5.89 -9.24
CA PHE A 290 22.43 6.73 -9.98
C PHE A 290 22.87 6.80 -11.44
N TRP A 291 21.97 6.44 -12.34
CA TRP A 291 22.14 6.55 -13.78
C TRP A 291 21.02 7.40 -14.36
N THR A 292 21.40 8.51 -14.99
CA THR A 292 20.49 9.28 -15.84
C THR A 292 21.04 9.32 -17.27
N TRP A 293 20.13 9.19 -18.24
CA TRP A 293 20.43 9.46 -19.66
C TRP A 293 19.75 10.74 -20.15
N ASP A 294 18.98 11.41 -19.28
CA ASP A 294 18.29 12.63 -19.64
C ASP A 294 19.27 13.81 -19.68
N GLU A 295 19.21 14.59 -20.76
CA GLU A 295 19.97 15.84 -20.92
C GLU A 295 19.34 16.99 -20.11
N SER A 296 18.18 16.75 -19.48
CA SER A 296 17.52 17.70 -18.61
C SER A 296 18.43 18.07 -17.42
N PRO A 297 18.77 19.36 -17.25
CA PRO A 297 19.58 19.78 -16.13
C PRO A 297 18.81 19.57 -14.81
N GLY A 298 19.44 18.93 -13.84
CA GLY A 298 18.86 18.70 -12.53
C GLY A 298 19.82 18.02 -11.56
N ASP A 299 19.49 18.07 -10.28
CA ASP A 299 20.29 17.42 -9.24
C ASP A 299 19.80 15.98 -9.02
N ALA A 300 20.70 15.00 -8.96
CA ALA A 300 20.34 13.65 -8.51
C ALA A 300 19.72 13.67 -7.11
N LEU A 301 20.31 14.49 -6.24
CA LEU A 301 20.00 14.61 -4.83
C LEU A 301 19.74 16.07 -4.48
N THR A 302 18.57 16.35 -3.91
CA THR A 302 18.26 17.65 -3.31
C THR A 302 18.18 17.47 -1.79
N VAL A 303 19.02 18.20 -1.06
CA VAL A 303 19.08 18.14 0.41
C VAL A 303 18.80 19.53 0.96
N ASN A 304 17.65 19.70 1.61
CA ASN A 304 17.26 21.00 2.16
C ASN A 304 18.03 21.35 3.44
N GLU A 305 17.99 22.63 3.80
CA GLU A 305 18.59 23.14 5.02
C GLU A 305 17.97 22.44 6.25
N GLY A 306 18.80 21.76 7.03
CA GLY A 306 18.37 21.04 8.23
C GLY A 306 17.98 19.58 8.02
N ALA A 307 18.06 19.05 6.79
CA ALA A 307 18.07 17.62 6.56
C ALA A 307 19.43 17.01 6.94
N ASP A 308 19.43 15.81 7.52
CA ASP A 308 20.62 14.97 7.68
C ASP A 308 20.67 13.95 6.54
N PHE A 309 21.76 13.95 5.77
CA PHE A 309 21.94 13.06 4.64
C PHE A 309 23.29 12.36 4.73
N THR A 310 23.27 11.06 4.95
CA THR A 310 24.46 10.22 5.00
C THR A 310 24.70 9.55 3.65
N LEU A 311 25.77 9.98 2.98
CA LEU A 311 26.28 9.40 1.73
C LEU A 311 27.58 8.63 2.02
N PRO A 312 27.63 7.31 1.78
CA PRO A 312 28.86 6.54 1.97
C PRO A 312 29.88 6.78 0.82
N ASP A 313 31.12 6.34 1.04
CA ASP A 313 32.25 6.62 0.13
C ASP A 313 32.12 6.00 -1.27
N SER A 314 31.28 4.96 -1.45
CA SER A 314 31.19 4.19 -2.71
C SER A 314 29.92 4.44 -3.55
N VAL A 315 29.23 5.56 -3.37
CA VAL A 315 28.09 5.90 -4.24
C VAL A 315 28.55 6.39 -5.61
N THR A 316 27.97 5.81 -6.67
CA THR A 316 28.33 6.12 -8.05
C THR A 316 27.26 6.97 -8.73
N PHE A 317 27.68 8.03 -9.42
CA PHE A 317 26.80 8.85 -10.27
C PHE A 317 27.30 8.75 -11.71
N VAL A 318 26.42 8.39 -12.63
CA VAL A 318 26.72 8.23 -14.06
C VAL A 318 25.72 9.03 -14.86
N GLY A 319 26.23 9.84 -15.79
CA GLY A 319 25.41 10.71 -16.64
C GLY A 319 25.01 12.05 -16.00
N PHE A 320 25.56 12.36 -14.84
CA PHE A 320 25.44 13.68 -14.20
C PHE A 320 26.70 14.50 -14.52
N ASP A 321 26.54 15.71 -15.07
CA ASP A 321 27.61 16.66 -15.41
C ASP A 321 27.95 17.61 -14.24
#